data_AF-T0Y268-F1
#
_entry.id   AF-T0Y268-F1
#
_cell.length_a   1.000
_cell.length_b   1.000
_cell.length_c   1.000
_cell.angle_alpha   90.00
_cell.angle_beta   90.00
_cell.angle_gamma   90.00
#
_symmetry.space_group_name_H-M   'P 1'
#
loop_
_entity.id
_entity.type
_entity.pdbx_description
1 polymer ?
#
loop_
_entity_poly.entity_id
_entity_poly.type
_entity_poly.pdbx_seq_one_letter_code
_entity_poly.pdbx_strand_id
1 'polypeptide(L)'
;MESEGLQARSTLPRAGVDDPRNDAELLAWFPDDVACLDYLDWIRWKDGFTCPSCHGSKGWRMKNGKWWCDACRNRVSATAGTIFHRTRTPLTVWFAAAWHLTSAHNGVSAKTPHRILGFGSYPTAGAMLHRFRCAISHTG
;
A
#
# COMPACT_ATOMS: atom_id res chain seq x y z
N MET A 1 21.33 25.95 -21.34
CA MET A 1 21.90 24.65 -20.95
C MET A 1 21.89 24.61 -19.45
N GLU A 2 20.74 24.30 -18.84
CA GLU A 2 20.62 23.88 -17.44
C GLU A 2 19.17 23.41 -17.26
N SER A 3 19.02 22.10 -17.35
CA SER A 3 17.80 21.34 -17.15
C SER A 3 17.62 21.15 -15.65
N GLU A 4 16.84 22.00 -15.01
CA GLU A 4 16.38 21.79 -13.64
C GLU A 4 15.25 20.77 -13.64
N GLY A 5 15.64 19.50 -13.46
CA GLY A 5 14.73 18.42 -13.15
C GLY A 5 14.08 18.66 -11.80
N LEU A 6 12.83 19.10 -11.82
CA LEU A 6 11.93 19.15 -10.67
C LEU A 6 11.76 17.74 -10.10
N GLN A 7 12.65 17.36 -9.18
CA GLN A 7 12.44 16.21 -8.31
C GLN A 7 11.25 16.56 -7.41
N ALA A 8 10.07 16.05 -7.77
CA ALA A 8 8.91 16.06 -6.92
C ALA A 8 9.29 15.37 -5.60
N ARG A 9 9.49 16.18 -4.55
CA ARG A 9 9.58 15.70 -3.17
C ARG A 9 8.32 14.91 -2.89
N SER A 10 8.43 13.59 -2.89
CA SER A 10 7.36 12.69 -2.47
C SER A 10 6.89 13.14 -1.09
N THR A 11 5.67 13.63 -0.97
CA THR A 11 5.04 14.00 0.31
C THR A 11 4.68 12.75 1.13
N LEU A 12 4.99 11.56 0.60
CA LEU A 12 4.70 10.29 1.24
C LEU A 12 5.80 9.94 2.26
N PRO A 13 5.41 9.41 3.43
CA PRO A 13 6.32 8.93 4.46
C PRO A 13 7.25 7.83 3.91
N ARG A 14 8.45 7.69 4.49
CA ARG A 14 9.38 6.65 4.03
C ARG A 14 9.06 5.31 4.69
N ALA A 15 8.73 4.32 3.87
CA ALA A 15 8.47 2.96 4.32
C ALA A 15 9.66 2.39 5.12
N GLY A 16 9.39 1.93 6.34
CA GLY A 16 10.41 1.34 7.24
C GLY A 16 11.33 2.35 7.93
N VAL A 17 11.06 3.66 7.79
CA VAL A 17 11.81 4.73 8.49
C VAL A 17 10.86 5.65 9.24
N ASP A 18 9.76 6.03 8.60
CA ASP A 18 8.73 6.89 9.18
C ASP A 18 7.46 6.03 9.36
N ASP A 19 7.12 5.72 10.61
CA ASP A 19 5.87 5.06 10.98
C ASP A 19 4.94 6.11 11.63
N PRO A 20 3.62 6.08 11.35
CA PRO A 20 2.70 7.01 12.00
C PRO A 20 2.75 6.75 13.52
N ARG A 21 2.54 7.74 14.37
CA ARG A 21 2.64 7.53 15.83
C ARG A 21 1.30 7.15 16.46
N ASN A 22 0.21 7.45 15.75
CA ASN A 22 -1.15 7.21 16.19
C ASN A 22 -2.11 7.13 14.98
N ASP A 23 -3.37 6.79 15.26
CA ASP A 23 -4.40 6.61 14.24
C ASP A 23 -4.70 7.90 13.46
N ALA A 24 -4.60 9.07 14.09
CA ALA A 24 -4.83 10.35 13.42
C ALA A 24 -3.74 10.67 12.39
N GLU A 25 -2.48 10.36 12.70
CA GLU A 25 -1.36 10.50 11.77
C GLU A 25 -1.46 9.49 10.62
N LEU A 26 -1.90 8.26 10.89
CA LEU A 26 -2.20 7.28 9.85
C LEU A 26 -3.29 7.77 8.90
N LEU A 27 -4.41 8.29 9.42
CA LEU A 27 -5.51 8.81 8.61
C LEU A 27 -5.10 10.05 7.82
N ALA A 28 -4.19 10.88 8.35
CA ALA A 28 -3.63 12.02 7.64
C ALA A 28 -2.71 11.57 6.48
N TRP A 29 -1.97 10.47 6.65
CA TRP A 29 -1.11 9.91 5.60
C TRP A 29 -1.91 9.16 4.53
N PHE A 30 -3.01 8.51 4.93
CA PHE A 30 -3.84 7.68 4.07
C PHE A 30 -5.33 8.08 4.15
N PRO A 31 -5.69 9.29 3.69
CA PRO A 31 -7.06 9.79 3.77
C PRO A 31 -8.02 9.05 2.84
N ASP A 32 -7.52 8.47 1.75
CA ASP A 32 -8.31 7.75 0.77
C ASP A 32 -7.50 6.61 0.09
N ASP A 33 -8.21 5.81 -0.70
CA ASP A 33 -7.61 4.69 -1.43
C ASP A 33 -6.61 5.15 -2.51
N VAL A 34 -6.68 6.40 -2.97
CA VAL A 34 -5.73 6.96 -3.95
C VAL A 34 -4.39 7.20 -3.26
N ALA A 35 -4.37 7.80 -2.07
CA ALA A 35 -3.16 7.97 -1.26
C ALA A 35 -2.52 6.62 -0.90
N CYS A 36 -3.33 5.61 -0.58
CA CYS A 36 -2.82 4.24 -0.38
C CYS A 36 -2.18 3.68 -1.66
N LEU A 37 -2.81 3.86 -2.82
CA LEU A 37 -2.24 3.40 -4.10
C LEU A 37 -0.95 4.13 -4.45
N ASP A 38 -0.89 5.44 -4.22
CA ASP A 38 0.31 6.26 -4.43
C ASP A 38 1.48 5.76 -3.56
N TYR A 39 1.21 5.44 -2.30
CA TYR A 39 2.21 4.86 -1.41
C TYR A 39 2.68 3.48 -1.85
N LEU A 40 1.77 2.60 -2.27
CA LEU A 40 2.14 1.28 -2.81
C LEU A 40 2.98 1.40 -4.09
N ASP A 41 2.61 2.32 -4.98
CA ASP A 41 3.37 2.59 -6.20
C ASP A 41 4.78 3.10 -5.87
N TRP A 42 4.88 4.03 -4.92
CA TRP A 42 6.16 4.59 -4.49
C TRP A 42 7.08 3.52 -3.89
N ILE A 43 6.59 2.66 -3.00
CA ILE A 43 7.41 1.56 -2.44
C ILE A 43 7.86 0.60 -3.54
N ARG A 44 6.93 0.23 -4.42
CA ARG A 44 7.15 -0.83 -5.41
C ARG A 44 8.11 -0.41 -6.52
N TRP A 45 8.06 0.85 -6.93
CA TRP A 45 8.77 1.37 -8.08
C TRP A 45 9.61 2.60 -7.75
N LYS A 46 10.14 2.68 -6.52
CA LYS A 46 11.05 3.76 -6.08
C LYS A 46 12.25 3.96 -7.02
N ASP A 47 12.76 2.86 -7.57
CA ASP A 47 13.94 2.83 -8.45
C ASP A 47 13.55 2.75 -9.94
N GLY A 48 12.25 2.90 -10.26
CA GLY A 48 11.71 2.81 -11.61
C GLY A 48 10.67 1.71 -11.77
N PHE A 49 9.78 1.91 -12.76
CA PHE A 49 8.73 0.96 -13.08
C PHE A 49 9.32 -0.34 -13.62
N THR A 50 8.85 -1.47 -13.09
CA THR A 50 9.10 -2.82 -13.65
C THR A 50 7.78 -3.57 -13.73
N CYS A 51 7.42 -4.02 -14.94
CA CYS A 51 6.19 -4.76 -15.17
C CYS A 51 6.27 -6.16 -14.55
N PRO A 52 5.32 -6.57 -13.68
CA PRO A 52 5.34 -7.90 -13.07
C PRO A 52 4.99 -9.04 -14.05
N SER A 53 4.44 -8.73 -15.22
CA SER A 53 4.05 -9.75 -16.20
C SER A 53 5.12 -10.03 -17.25
N CYS A 54 5.89 -9.01 -17.65
CA CYS A 54 6.87 -9.12 -18.73
C CYS A 54 8.27 -8.61 -18.37
N HIS A 55 8.45 -8.08 -17.16
CA HIS A 55 9.70 -7.50 -16.66
C HIS A 55 10.22 -6.28 -17.46
N GLY A 56 9.42 -5.74 -18.37
CA GLY A 56 9.73 -4.50 -19.07
C GLY A 56 9.79 -3.31 -18.11
N SER A 57 10.78 -2.43 -18.31
CA SER A 57 11.02 -1.23 -17.49
C SER A 57 10.36 0.04 -18.05
N LYS A 58 9.78 -0.04 -19.25
CA LYS A 58 9.11 1.09 -19.90
C LYS A 58 7.61 1.06 -19.61
N GLY A 59 7.13 2.13 -19.01
CA GLY A 59 5.71 2.35 -18.76
C GLY A 59 5.46 3.77 -18.26
N TRP A 60 4.19 4.16 -18.25
CA TRP A 60 3.77 5.45 -17.73
C TRP A 60 2.55 5.30 -16.82
N ARG A 61 2.45 6.21 -15.86
CA ARG A 61 1.34 6.25 -14.92
C ARG A 61 0.10 6.87 -15.57
N MET A 62 -1.02 6.18 -15.44
CA MET A 62 -2.33 6.61 -15.93
C MET A 62 -3.07 7.41 -14.84
N LYS A 63 -4.07 8.20 -15.25
CA LYS A 63 -4.89 9.02 -14.33
C LYS A 63 -5.61 8.22 -13.24
N ASN A 64 -5.83 6.92 -13.43
CA ASN A 64 -6.49 6.04 -12.48
C ASN A 64 -5.51 5.34 -11.52
N GLY A 65 -4.28 5.83 -11.40
CA GLY A 65 -3.24 5.28 -10.52
C GLY A 65 -2.59 3.99 -11.03
N LYS A 66 -3.04 3.41 -12.15
CA LYS A 66 -2.41 2.23 -12.76
C LYS A 66 -1.29 2.63 -13.70
N TRP A 67 -0.36 1.73 -13.95
CA TRP A 67 0.68 1.88 -14.94
C TRP A 67 0.32 1.18 -16.24
N TRP A 68 0.60 1.83 -17.35
CA TRP A 68 0.58 1.20 -18.66
C TRP A 68 1.98 0.70 -19.00
N CYS A 69 2.14 -0.59 -19.25
CA CYS A 69 3.41 -1.14 -19.72
C CYS A 69 3.51 -1.03 -21.24
N ASP A 70 4.61 -0.45 -21.74
CA ASP A 70 4.84 -0.29 -23.17
C ASP A 70 5.14 -1.63 -23.87
N ALA A 71 5.86 -2.53 -23.18
CA ALA A 71 6.29 -3.80 -23.75
C ALA A 71 5.13 -4.80 -23.97
N CYS A 72 4.27 -5.00 -22.96
CA CYS A 72 3.18 -5.98 -23.04
C CYS A 72 1.78 -5.35 -23.15
N ARG A 73 1.68 -4.01 -23.19
CA ARG A 73 0.42 -3.26 -23.30
C ARG A 73 -0.61 -3.57 -22.21
N ASN A 74 -0.15 -4.14 -21.09
CA ASN A 74 -1.01 -4.43 -19.95
C ASN A 74 -1.08 -3.26 -18.98
N ARG A 75 -2.23 -3.15 -18.31
CA ARG A 75 -2.46 -2.23 -17.19
C ARG A 75 -2.04 -2.92 -15.90
N VAL A 76 -1.04 -2.36 -15.23
CA VAL A 76 -0.46 -2.86 -13.99
C VAL A 76 -0.92 -1.98 -12.83
N SER A 77 -1.47 -2.59 -11.78
CA SER A 77 -1.82 -1.90 -10.54
C SER A 77 -0.69 -2.07 -9.52
N ALA A 78 -0.46 -1.08 -8.65
CA ALA A 78 0.39 -1.20 -7.46
C ALA A 78 0.11 -2.50 -6.69
N THR A 79 -1.18 -2.81 -6.59
CA THR A 79 -1.73 -3.95 -5.85
C THR A 79 -1.55 -5.29 -6.57
N ALA A 80 -1.06 -5.32 -7.81
CA ALA A 80 -0.89 -6.54 -8.59
C ALA A 80 0.10 -7.50 -7.93
N GLY A 81 -0.33 -8.74 -7.66
CA GLY A 81 0.53 -9.73 -6.99
C GLY A 81 0.84 -9.42 -5.51
N THR A 82 0.06 -8.55 -4.87
CA THR A 82 0.15 -8.29 -3.42
C THR A 82 -1.07 -8.87 -2.70
N ILE A 83 -1.08 -8.83 -1.36
CA ILE A 83 -2.27 -9.18 -0.54
C ILE A 83 -3.50 -8.32 -0.85
N PHE A 84 -3.29 -7.15 -1.44
CA PHE A 84 -4.34 -6.21 -1.86
C PHE A 84 -4.89 -6.53 -3.25
N HIS A 85 -4.38 -7.56 -3.93
CA HIS A 85 -4.83 -7.90 -5.27
C HIS A 85 -6.29 -8.38 -5.27
N ARG A 86 -7.13 -7.78 -6.12
CA ARG A 86 -8.56 -8.13 -6.32
C ARG A 86 -9.41 -8.13 -5.04
N THR A 87 -9.01 -7.37 -4.03
CA THR A 87 -9.83 -7.19 -2.84
C THR A 87 -11.00 -6.25 -3.13
N ARG A 88 -12.16 -6.52 -2.52
CA ARG A 88 -13.30 -5.59 -2.51
C ARG A 88 -13.25 -4.64 -1.31
N THR A 89 -12.37 -4.92 -0.34
CA THR A 89 -12.17 -4.12 0.85
C THR A 89 -11.33 -2.89 0.48
N PRO A 90 -11.74 -1.67 0.87
CA PRO A 90 -10.96 -0.44 0.61
C PRO A 90 -9.51 -0.55 1.11
N LEU A 91 -8.58 0.06 0.40
CA LEU A 91 -7.15 0.03 0.76
C LEU A 91 -6.88 0.75 2.07
N THR A 92 -7.61 1.82 2.36
CA THR A 92 -7.61 2.50 3.67
C THR A 92 -7.85 1.53 4.83
N VAL A 93 -8.80 0.60 4.69
CA VAL A 93 -9.11 -0.43 5.69
C VAL A 93 -7.96 -1.44 5.82
N TRP A 94 -7.33 -1.81 4.70
CA TRP A 94 -6.14 -2.66 4.70
C TRP A 94 -4.95 -2.03 5.41
N PHE A 95 -4.71 -0.74 5.18
CA PHE A 95 -3.62 0.01 5.79
C PHE A 95 -3.83 0.19 7.29
N ALA A 96 -5.05 0.52 7.71
CA ALA A 96 -5.40 0.57 9.13
C ALA A 96 -5.26 -0.80 9.82
N ALA A 97 -5.67 -1.89 9.15
CA ALA A 97 -5.42 -3.22 9.67
C ALA A 97 -3.92 -3.53 9.79
N ALA A 98 -3.13 -3.24 8.76
CA ALA A 98 -1.67 -3.44 8.78
C ALA A 98 -1.01 -2.68 9.94
N TRP A 99 -1.37 -1.40 10.09
CA TRP A 99 -0.93 -0.55 11.19
C TRP A 99 -1.22 -1.18 12.55
N HIS A 100 -2.48 -1.54 12.83
CA HIS A 100 -2.83 -2.14 14.12
C HIS A 100 -2.15 -3.50 14.37
N LEU A 101 -1.86 -4.27 13.32
CA LEU A 101 -1.09 -5.50 13.44
C LEU A 101 0.38 -5.25 13.83
N THR A 102 1.00 -4.20 13.27
CA THR A 102 2.42 -3.89 13.53
C THR A 102 2.63 -3.07 14.81
N SER A 103 1.73 -2.14 15.15
CA SER A 103 1.81 -1.34 16.37
C SER A 103 1.60 -2.14 17.67
N ALA A 104 1.10 -3.37 17.57
CA ALA A 104 0.92 -4.28 18.71
C ALA A 104 2.27 -4.63 19.40
N HIS A 105 3.40 -4.40 18.74
CA HIS A 105 4.73 -4.54 19.34
C HIS A 105 5.15 -3.36 20.24
N ASN A 106 4.42 -2.24 20.21
CA ASN A 106 4.83 -0.97 20.84
C ASN A 106 3.97 -0.63 22.08
N GLY A 107 3.22 -1.60 22.62
CA GLY A 107 2.39 -1.40 23.82
C GLY A 107 1.03 -0.72 23.57
N VAL A 108 0.66 -0.46 22.31
CA VAL A 108 -0.69 0.00 21.97
C VAL A 108 -1.62 -1.23 21.98
N SER A 109 -2.53 -1.25 22.96
CA SER A 109 -3.44 -2.36 23.22
C SER A 109 -4.20 -2.83 21.98
N ALA A 110 -4.14 -4.13 21.71
CA ALA A 110 -4.88 -4.85 20.64
C ALA A 110 -6.43 -4.79 20.75
N LYS A 111 -6.99 -3.91 21.62
CA LYS A 111 -8.43 -3.77 21.87
C LYS A 111 -9.13 -2.75 20.98
N THR A 112 -8.39 -1.99 20.18
CA THR A 112 -8.92 -0.92 19.31
C THR A 112 -9.43 -1.34 17.91
N PRO A 113 -9.02 -2.46 17.28
CA PRO A 113 -9.43 -2.77 15.90
C PRO A 113 -10.95 -2.89 15.69
N HIS A 114 -11.69 -3.30 16.72
CA HIS A 114 -13.13 -3.56 16.59
C HIS A 114 -13.99 -2.29 16.55
N ARG A 115 -13.47 -1.16 17.04
CA ARG A 115 -14.22 0.11 17.14
C ARG A 115 -13.82 1.11 16.05
N ILE A 116 -12.58 1.04 15.56
CA ILE A 116 -12.06 1.95 14.52
C ILE A 116 -12.35 1.45 13.10
N LEU A 117 -12.33 0.13 12.87
CA LEU A 117 -12.43 -0.41 11.51
C LEU A 117 -13.87 -0.63 11.02
N GLY A 118 -14.88 -0.47 11.88
CA GLY A 118 -16.29 -0.64 11.52
C GLY A 118 -16.56 -1.99 10.82
N PHE A 119 -15.77 -3.02 11.11
CA PHE A 119 -15.90 -4.31 10.44
C PHE A 119 -17.30 -4.85 10.74
N GLY A 120 -18.15 -4.88 9.72
CA GLY A 120 -19.47 -5.49 9.82
C GLY A 120 -19.44 -6.97 10.21
N SER A 121 -18.27 -7.63 10.24
CA SER A 121 -18.16 -9.02 10.68
C SER A 121 -16.72 -9.45 11.06
N TYR A 122 -16.60 -10.17 12.19
CA TYR A 122 -15.39 -10.86 12.68
C TYR A 122 -14.70 -11.79 11.63
N PRO A 123 -15.42 -12.48 10.73
CA PRO A 123 -14.82 -13.22 9.61
C PRO A 123 -13.92 -12.40 8.68
N THR A 124 -14.23 -11.11 8.48
CA THR A 124 -13.45 -10.23 7.59
C THR A 124 -12.08 -9.95 8.19
N ALA A 125 -12.03 -9.65 9.49
CA ALA A 125 -10.79 -9.45 10.23
C ALA A 125 -9.94 -10.74 10.21
N GLY A 126 -10.54 -11.91 10.43
CA GLY A 126 -9.85 -13.20 10.37
C GLY A 126 -9.23 -13.51 9.01
N ALA A 127 -9.96 -13.25 7.92
CA ALA A 127 -9.46 -13.44 6.56
C ALA A 127 -8.31 -12.47 6.21
N MET A 128 -8.38 -11.22 6.69
CA MET A 128 -7.29 -10.25 6.54
C MET A 128 -6.04 -10.70 7.30
N LEU A 129 -6.19 -11.10 8.57
CA LEU A 129 -5.11 -11.64 9.41
C LEU A 129 -4.42 -12.85 8.78
N HIS A 130 -5.20 -13.77 8.19
CA HIS A 130 -4.65 -14.93 7.50
C HIS A 130 -3.79 -14.52 6.29
N ARG A 131 -4.28 -13.58 5.46
CA ARG A 131 -3.51 -13.07 4.31
C ARG A 131 -2.23 -12.36 4.71
N PHE A 132 -2.26 -11.56 5.78
CA PHE A 132 -1.05 -10.94 6.33
C PHE A 132 -0.04 -11.99 6.79
N ARG A 133 -0.48 -13.00 7.55
CA ARG A 133 0.39 -14.11 7.99
C ARG A 133 1.01 -14.86 6.81
N CYS A 134 0.24 -15.22 5.81
CA CYS A 134 0.76 -15.88 4.62
C CYS A 134 1.81 -15.04 3.88
N ALA A 135 1.59 -13.72 3.76
CA ALA A 135 2.55 -12.83 3.12
C ALA A 135 3.85 -12.69 3.92
N ILE A 136 3.78 -12.61 5.25
CA ILE A 136 4.97 -12.54 6.12
C ILE A 136 5.75 -13.87 6.06
N SER A 137 5.04 -15.01 6.09
CA SER A 137 5.65 -16.34 6.08
C SER A 137 6.27 -16.77 4.73
N HIS A 138 5.97 -16.09 3.61
CA HIS A 138 6.56 -16.38 2.30
C HIS A 138 7.81 -15.54 1.98
N THR A 139 8.37 -14.86 2.97
CA THR A 139 9.66 -14.13 2.84
C THR A 139 10.84 -15.08 3.12
N GLY A 140 10.96 -16.14 2.31
CA GLY A 140 12.01 -17.17 2.41
C GLY A 140 12.59 -17.51 1.05
#